data_AF-A0A127P8G1-F1
#
_entry.id   AF-A0A127P8G1-F1
#
_cell.length_a   1.000
_cell.length_b   1.000
_cell.length_c   1.000
_cell.angle_alpha   90.00
_cell.angle_beta   90.00
_cell.angle_gamma   90.00
#
_symmetry.space_group_name_H-M   'P 1'
#
loop_
_entity.id
_entity.type
_entity.pdbx_description
1 polymer ?
#
loop_
_entity_poly.entity_id
_entity_poly.type
_entity_poly.pdbx_seq_one_letter_code
_entity_poly.pdbx_strand_id
1 'polypeptide(L)'
;MSFRDKYDLGDKDTVLVIDEVSATCQLYFFITVAGKADVKISSTFGTCDDSPKIVRSGEKIVLRMKDTKGRNVKYIFENDVISENGKILKAQ
;
A
#
# COMPACT_ATOMS: atom_id res chain seq x y z
N MET A 1 -7.96 5.45 -10.98
CA MET A 1 -6.60 5.46 -10.41
C MET A 1 -6.18 6.87 -10.03
N SER A 2 -5.72 7.08 -8.79
CA SER A 2 -5.27 8.38 -8.25
C SER A 2 -4.04 8.21 -7.35
N PHE A 3 -3.18 9.22 -7.30
CA PHE A 3 -2.02 9.27 -6.40
C PHE A 3 -2.45 9.86 -5.06
N ARG A 4 -2.28 9.12 -3.96
CA ARG A 4 -2.75 9.54 -2.64
C ARG A 4 -1.66 10.25 -1.84
N ASP A 5 -0.54 9.56 -1.63
CA ASP A 5 0.54 10.01 -0.76
C ASP A 5 1.90 9.64 -1.37
N LYS A 6 2.90 10.52 -1.18
CA LYS A 6 4.30 10.26 -1.50
C LYS A 6 5.11 10.08 -0.21
N TYR A 7 6.05 9.13 -0.24
CA TYR A 7 6.96 8.80 0.85
C TYR A 7 8.38 8.67 0.30
N ASP A 8 9.35 9.34 0.93
CA ASP A 8 10.77 9.14 0.64
C ASP A 8 11.31 8.07 1.61
N LEU A 9 11.46 6.82 1.14
CA LEU A 9 11.90 5.68 1.95
C LEU A 9 13.36 5.34 1.62
N GLY A 10 14.28 5.84 2.44
CA GLY A 10 15.72 5.65 2.21
C GLY A 10 16.17 6.37 0.94
N ASP A 11 16.66 5.62 -0.03
CA ASP A 11 17.07 6.09 -1.36
C ASP A 11 15.96 5.99 -2.42
N LYS A 12 14.73 5.64 -2.02
CA LYS A 12 13.61 5.39 -2.92
C LYS A 12 12.47 6.36 -2.74
N ASP A 13 11.90 6.78 -3.87
CA ASP A 13 10.61 7.45 -3.91
C ASP A 13 9.50 6.40 -3.95
N THR A 14 8.61 6.39 -2.96
CA THR A 14 7.47 5.47 -2.88
C THR A 14 6.17 6.25 -2.93
N VAL A 15 5.25 5.86 -3.81
CA VAL A 15 3.94 6.49 -3.96
C VAL A 15 2.84 5.48 -3.69
N LEU A 16 1.89 5.84 -2.82
CA LEU A 16 0.66 5.09 -2.63
C LEU A 16 -0.34 5.48 -3.70
N VAL A 17 -0.77 4.50 -4.48
CA VAL A 17 -1.76 4.66 -5.54
C VAL A 17 -3.06 3.98 -5.11
N ILE A 18 -4.18 4.65 -5.37
CA ILE A 18 -5.52 4.08 -5.20
C ILE A 18 -6.07 3.75 -6.58
N ASP A 19 -6.60 2.54 -6.73
CA ASP A 19 -7.44 2.17 -7.85
C ASP A 19 -8.87 1.93 -7.36
N GLU A 20 -9.76 2.83 -7.75
CA GLU A 20 -11.18 2.81 -7.37
C GLU A 20 -11.92 1.80 -8.26
N VAL A 21 -11.93 0.54 -7.81
CA VAL A 21 -12.61 -0.55 -8.54
C VAL A 21 -14.14 -0.47 -8.35
N SER A 22 -14.62 0.06 -7.22
CA SER A 22 -16.04 0.35 -7.00
C SER A 22 -16.25 1.51 -6.01
N ALA A 23 -17.51 1.98 -5.91
CA ALA A 23 -17.91 3.01 -4.94
C ALA A 23 -17.78 2.57 -3.47
N THR A 24 -17.58 1.28 -3.20
CA THR A 24 -17.52 0.72 -1.85
C THR A 24 -16.18 0.08 -1.51
N CYS A 25 -15.35 -0.24 -2.51
CA CYS A 25 -14.07 -0.90 -2.29
C CYS A 25 -12.99 -0.30 -3.18
N GLN A 26 -11.88 0.04 -2.55
CA GLN A 26 -10.71 0.66 -3.14
C GLN A 26 -9.55 -0.32 -3.08
N LEU A 27 -8.85 -0.47 -4.20
CA LEU A 27 -7.56 -1.15 -4.24
C LEU A 27 -6.44 -0.15 -4.05
N TYR A 28 -5.36 -0.62 -3.46
CA TYR A 28 -4.18 0.14 -3.14
C TYR A 28 -2.97 -0.65 -3.59
N PHE A 29 -1.94 0.06 -4.02
CA PHE A 29 -0.63 -0.52 -4.26
C PHE A 29 0.43 0.58 -4.17
N PHE A 30 1.67 0.16 -4.00
CA PHE A 30 2.81 1.07 -3.98
C PHE A 30 3.59 0.99 -5.28
N ILE A 31 4.00 2.16 -5.77
CA ILE A 31 5.02 2.28 -6.80
C ILE A 31 6.28 2.78 -6.10
N THR A 32 7.37 2.03 -6.19
CA THR A 32 8.68 2.44 -5.71
C THR A 32 9.61 2.73 -6.87
N VAL A 33 10.37 3.81 -6.79
CA VAL A 33 11.36 4.23 -7.79
C VAL A 33 12.72 4.40 -7.09
N ALA A 34 13.69 3.58 -7.48
CA ALA A 34 15.09 3.69 -7.06
C ALA A 34 15.96 4.14 -8.25
N GLY A 35 16.00 5.45 -8.49
CA GLY A 35 16.69 6.02 -9.66
C GLY A 35 15.93 5.84 -10.99
N LYS A 36 16.61 6.09 -12.13
CA LYS A 36 15.94 6.26 -13.44
C LYS A 36 15.35 4.97 -14.07
N ALA A 37 15.73 3.79 -13.60
CA ALA A 37 15.36 2.52 -14.27
C ALA A 37 14.87 1.41 -13.33
N ASP A 38 14.88 1.60 -12.00
CA ASP A 38 14.37 0.60 -11.06
C ASP A 38 13.02 1.05 -10.52
N VAL A 39 11.95 0.63 -11.22
CA VAL A 39 10.56 0.85 -10.83
C VAL A 39 9.96 -0.48 -10.40
N LYS A 40 9.41 -0.52 -9.19
CA LYS A 40 8.73 -1.70 -8.64
C LYS A 40 7.30 -1.36 -8.27
N ILE A 41 6.42 -2.33 -8.50
CA ILE A 41 5.01 -2.25 -8.13
C ILE A 41 4.75 -3.34 -7.11
N SER A 42 4.21 -2.98 -5.94
CA SER A 42 3.83 -3.96 -4.93
C SER A 42 2.62 -4.77 -5.37
N SER A 43 2.37 -5.90 -4.68
CA SER A 43 1.05 -6.53 -4.73
C SER A 43 -0.05 -5.51 -4.43
N THR A 44 -1.17 -5.66 -5.14
CA THR A 44 -2.40 -4.94 -4.81
C THR A 44 -2.97 -5.47 -3.51
N PHE A 45 -3.53 -4.57 -2.72
CA PHE A 45 -4.27 -4.88 -1.51
C PHE A 45 -5.52 -4.01 -1.47
N GLY A 46 -6.59 -4.50 -0.86
CA GLY A 46 -7.90 -3.89 -1.01
C GLY A 46 -8.61 -3.68 0.31
N THR A 47 -9.41 -2.64 0.36
CA THR A 47 -10.27 -2.33 1.50
C THR A 47 -11.62 -1.85 1.01
N CYS A 48 -12.64 -2.03 1.84
CA CYS A 48 -13.94 -1.39 1.66
C CYS A 48 -14.17 -0.30 2.73
N ASP A 49 -13.07 0.29 3.20
CA ASP A 49 -13.03 1.39 4.16
C ASP A 49 -12.48 2.64 3.47
N ASP A 50 -13.23 3.73 3.54
CA ASP A 50 -12.85 5.01 2.94
C ASP A 50 -11.81 5.78 3.77
N SER A 51 -11.48 5.31 4.98
CA SER A 51 -10.71 6.06 5.98
C SER A 51 -9.46 5.35 6.50
N PRO A 52 -8.53 4.89 5.64
CA PRO A 52 -7.35 4.20 6.12
C PRO A 52 -6.46 5.09 6.97
N LYS A 53 -6.05 4.56 8.13
CA LYS A 53 -5.04 5.20 8.97
C LYS A 53 -3.66 4.78 8.48
N ILE A 54 -2.95 5.73 7.88
CA ILE A 54 -1.61 5.51 7.35
C ILE A 54 -0.58 6.12 8.31
N VAL A 55 0.42 5.34 8.68
CA VAL A 55 1.51 5.77 9.56
C VAL A 55 2.83 5.33 8.96
N ARG A 56 3.73 6.28 8.75
CA ARG A 56 5.13 6.00 8.41
C ARG A 56 5.95 5.79 9.68
N SER A 57 6.82 4.79 9.67
CA SER A 57 7.78 4.52 10.75
C SER A 57 9.12 4.09 10.14
N GLY A 58 10.05 5.05 10.01
CA GLY A 58 11.32 4.82 9.32
C GLY A 58 11.09 4.52 7.83
N GLU A 59 11.59 3.36 7.39
CA GLU A 59 11.46 2.82 6.04
C GLU A 59 10.22 1.90 5.88
N LYS A 60 9.31 1.92 6.85
CA LYS A 60 8.06 1.14 6.82
C LYS A 60 6.85 2.06 6.71
N ILE A 61 5.84 1.62 5.97
CA ILE A 61 4.51 2.24 5.93
C ILE A 61 3.51 1.23 6.49
N VAL A 62 2.73 1.66 7.48
CA VAL A 62 1.68 0.84 8.09
C VAL A 62 0.33 1.43 7.75
N LEU A 63 -0.55 0.63 7.16
CA LEU A 63 -1.93 1.00 6.89
C LEU A 63 -2.85 0.15 7.77
N ARG A 64 -3.81 0.79 8.43
CA ARG A 64 -4.88 0.12 9.18
C ARG A 64 -6.22 0.50 8.58
N MET A 65 -7.01 -0.49 8.20
CA MET A 65 -8.28 -0.35 7.47
C MET A 65 -9.13 -1.61 7.68
N LYS A 66 -10.39 -1.61 7.22
CA LYS A 66 -11.23 -2.82 7.19
C LYS A 66 -11.11 -3.57 5.87
N ASP A 67 -10.99 -4.89 5.91
CA ASP A 67 -11.03 -5.71 4.70
C ASP A 67 -12.44 -5.80 4.10
N THR A 68 -12.59 -6.57 3.01
CA THR A 68 -13.88 -6.82 2.35
C THR A 68 -14.92 -7.51 3.24
N LYS A 69 -14.50 -8.09 4.37
CA LYS A 69 -15.37 -8.73 5.38
C LYS A 69 -15.60 -7.83 6.58
N GLY A 70 -15.15 -6.56 6.55
CA GLY A 70 -15.29 -5.61 7.65
C GLY A 70 -14.32 -5.82 8.82
N ARG A 71 -13.32 -6.70 8.68
CA ARG A 71 -12.34 -7.01 9.73
C ARG A 71 -11.19 -6.01 9.71
N ASN A 72 -10.75 -5.58 10.87
CA ASN A 72 -9.56 -4.73 10.97
C ASN A 72 -8.33 -5.50 10.50
N VAL A 73 -7.68 -4.98 9.49
CA VAL A 73 -6.44 -5.52 8.91
C VAL A 73 -5.33 -4.49 9.00
N LYS A 74 -4.11 -4.99 9.24
CA LYS A 74 -2.88 -4.21 9.24
C LYS A 74 -2.07 -4.60 8.01
N TYR A 75 -1.92 -3.67 7.08
CA TYR A 75 -0.97 -3.78 5.99
C TYR A 75 0.35 -3.13 6.39
N ILE A 76 1.47 -3.79 6.04
CA ILE A 76 2.81 -3.24 6.24
C ILE A 76 3.53 -3.31 4.90
N PHE A 77 3.93 -2.15 4.40
CA PHE A 77 4.88 -2.02 3.31
C PHE A 77 6.29 -1.84 3.88
N GLU A 78 7.19 -2.72 3.50
CA GLU A 78 8.61 -2.65 3.85
C GLU A 78 9.40 -3.41 2.77
N ASN A 79 10.55 -2.85 2.35
CA ASN A 79 11.45 -3.49 1.38
C ASN A 79 10.75 -3.96 0.10
N ASP A 80 9.89 -3.10 -0.47
CA ASP A 80 9.12 -3.38 -1.70
C ASP A 80 8.06 -4.50 -1.56
N VAL A 81 7.78 -4.96 -0.34
CA VAL A 81 6.83 -6.06 -0.07
C VAL A 81 5.68 -5.57 0.81
N ILE A 82 4.46 -6.02 0.49
CA ILE A 82 3.28 -5.85 1.34
C ILE A 82 3.03 -7.12 2.14
N SER A 83 2.75 -6.97 3.43
CA SER A 83 2.19 -8.02 4.28
C SER A 83 0.86 -7.61 4.88
N GLU A 84 -0.09 -8.54 4.94
CA GLU A 84 -1.38 -8.42 5.62
C GLU A 84 -1.34 -9.23 6.91
N ASN A 85 -1.48 -8.57 8.07
CA ASN A 85 -1.45 -9.23 9.38
C ASN A 85 -0.24 -10.16 9.57
N GLY A 86 0.91 -9.79 9.00
CA GLY A 86 2.16 -10.56 9.05
C GLY A 86 2.32 -11.61 7.94
N LYS A 87 1.33 -11.82 7.07
CA LYS A 87 1.43 -12.70 5.90
C LYS A 87 1.80 -11.89 4.66
N ILE A 88 2.92 -12.22 4.02
CA ILE A 88 3.33 -11.58 2.76
C ILE A 88 2.28 -11.84 1.68
N LEU A 89 1.81 -10.77 1.04
CA LEU A 89 0.98 -10.85 -0.14
C LEU A 89 1.88 -11.15 -1.34
N LYS A 90 1.51 -12.14 -2.15
CA LYS A 90 2.22 -12.45 -3.39
C LYS A 90 1.67 -11.58 -4.52
N ALA A 91 2.54 -11.19 -5.45
CA ALA A 91 2.08 -10.58 -6.69
C ALA A 91 1.23 -11.63 -7.43
N GLN A 92 0.09 -11.20 -7.95
CA GLN A 92 -0.83 -12.05 -8.71
C GLN A 92 -0.44 -12.06 -10.19
#